data_AF-A0A7C9LR59-F1
#
_entry.id   AF-A0A7C9LR59-F1
#
_cell.length_a   1.000
_cell.length_b   1.000
_cell.length_c   1.000
_cell.angle_alpha   90.00
_cell.angle_beta   90.00
_cell.angle_gamma   90.00
#
_symmetry.space_group_name_H-M   'P 1'
#
loop_
_entity.id
_entity.type
_entity.pdbx_description
1 polymer ?
#
loop_
_entity_poly.entity_id
_entity_poly.type
_entity_poly.pdbx_seq_one_letter_code
_entity_poly.pdbx_strand_id
1 'polypeptide(L)' 'MAEGQTVTIDGKDYALDDLSEAAKGQLTNLRVVDQEIARLQQQQAIAQTARNAYANALKEQLPKDA' A
#
# COMPACT_ATOMS: atom_id res chain seq x y z
N MET A 1 10.79 26.36 -21.89
CA MET A 1 10.06 25.31 -22.62
C MET A 1 9.43 24.43 -21.55
N ALA A 2 8.11 24.22 -21.59
CA ALA A 2 7.42 23.49 -20.53
C ALA A 2 7.91 22.04 -20.51
N GLU A 3 8.57 21.64 -19.42
CA GLU A 3 8.85 20.23 -19.16
C GLU A 3 7.50 19.57 -18.86
N GLY A 4 6.93 18.90 -19.87
CA GLY A 4 5.69 18.14 -19.70
C GLY A 4 5.88 17.06 -18.65
N GLN A 5 4.95 16.97 -17.70
CA GLN A 5 5.01 15.96 -16.65
C GLN A 5 4.94 14.58 -17.31
N THR A 6 5.89 13.68 -17.02
CA THR A 6 5.86 12.30 -17.51
C THR A 6 5.40 11.35 -16.42
N VAL A 7 4.63 10.34 -16.79
CA VAL A 7 4.21 9.25 -15.89
C VAL A 7 4.60 7.91 -16.49
N THR A 8 5.21 7.06 -15.66
CA THR A 8 5.51 5.68 -16.03
C THR A 8 4.29 4.80 -15.73
N ILE A 9 3.75 4.15 -16.75
CA ILE A 9 2.64 3.20 -16.66
C ILE A 9 3.12 1.90 -17.30
N ASP A 10 3.06 0.79 -16.56
CA ASP A 10 3.55 -0.53 -17.00
C ASP A 10 4.99 -0.53 -17.54
N GLY A 11 5.87 0.27 -16.91
CA GLY A 11 7.29 0.38 -17.28
C GLY A 11 7.56 1.18 -18.54
N LYS A 12 6.56 1.86 -19.10
CA LYS A 12 6.72 2.78 -20.23
C LYS A 12 6.36 4.20 -19.82
N ASP A 13 7.15 5.16 -20.28
CA ASP A 13 6.93 6.57 -20.01
C ASP A 13 5.93 7.17 -20.99
N TYR A 14 4.99 7.93 -20.45
CA TYR A 14 3.99 8.69 -21.20
C TYR A 14 4.03 10.15 -20.78
N ALA A 15 3.97 11.07 -21.74
CA ALA A 15 3.70 12.47 -21.42
C ALA A 15 2.25 12.58 -20.92
N LEU A 16 2.06 13.26 -19.79
CA LEU A 16 0.74 13.38 -19.17
C LEU A 16 -0.24 14.11 -20.10
N ASP A 17 0.26 15.05 -20.91
CA ASP A 17 -0.51 15.82 -21.88
C ASP A 17 -1.01 14.97 -23.06
N ASP A 18 -0.34 13.86 -23.36
CA ASP A 18 -0.75 12.91 -24.41
C ASP A 18 -1.84 11.95 -23.93
N LEU A 19 -2.14 11.92 -22.63
CA LEU A 19 -3.17 11.05 -22.06
C LEU A 19 -4.57 11.65 -22.22
N SER A 20 -5.55 10.80 -22.50
CA SER A 20 -6.95 11.21 -22.48
C SER A 20 -7.40 11.60 -21.07
N GLU A 21 -8.43 12.44 -20.97
CA GLU A 21 -9.02 12.82 -19.68
C GLU A 21 -9.51 11.61 -18.88
N ALA A 22 -10.05 10.60 -19.57
CA ALA A 22 -10.41 9.33 -18.95
C ALA A 22 -9.19 8.60 -18.35
N ALA A 23 -8.06 8.56 -19.06
CA ALA A 23 -6.83 7.95 -18.57
C ALA A 23 -6.25 8.71 -17.37
N LYS A 24 -6.24 10.04 -17.40
CA LYS A 24 -5.85 10.88 -16.24
C LYS A 24 -6.75 10.65 -15.02
N GLY A 25 -8.05 10.49 -15.26
CA GLY A 25 -9.02 10.13 -14.22
C GLY A 25 -8.69 8.79 -13.57
N GLN A 26 -8.40 7.75 -14.36
CA GLN A 26 -8.02 6.44 -13.82
C GLN A 26 -6.67 6.47 -13.10
N LEU A 27 -5.70 7.24 -13.59
CA LEU A 27 -4.42 7.42 -12.89
C LEU A 27 -4.62 8.04 -11.50
N THR A 28 -5.53 9.01 -11.37
CA THR A 28 -5.89 9.59 -10.07
C THR A 28 -6.53 8.54 -9.16
N ASN A 29 -7.49 7.76 -9.68
CA ASN A 29 -8.13 6.69 -8.90
C ASN A 29 -7.12 5.65 -8.41
N LEU A 30 -6.19 5.21 -9.27
CA LEU A 30 -5.13 4.28 -8.89
C LEU A 30 -4.28 4.82 -7.75
N ARG A 31 -3.82 6.08 -7.83
CA ARG A 31 -3.03 6.71 -6.77
C ARG A 31 -3.76 6.73 -5.43
N VAL A 32 -5.07 6.99 -5.43
CA VAL A 32 -5.88 6.98 -4.21
C VAL A 32 -5.99 5.58 -3.64
N VAL A 33 -6.23 4.58 -4.49
CA VAL A 33 -6.30 3.17 -4.07
C VAL A 33 -4.95 2.68 -3.53
N ASP A 34 -3.84 3.04 -4.16
CA ASP A 34 -2.50 2.67 -3.70
C ASP A 34 -2.20 3.25 -2.31
N GLN A 35 -2.60 4.51 -2.06
CA GLN A 35 -2.48 5.12 -0.73
C GLN A 35 -3.32 4.37 0.32
N GLU A 36 -4.53 3.95 -0.04
CA GLU A 36 -5.38 3.18 0.86
C GLU A 36 -4.82 1.77 1.14
N ILE A 37 -4.27 1.11 0.12
CA ILE A 37 -3.56 -0.16 0.27
C ILE A 37 -2.39 -0.01 1.26
N ALA A 38 -1.56 1.03 1.09
CA ALA A 38 -0.44 1.30 2.00
C ALA A 38 -0.93 1.53 3.45
N ARG A 39 -2.02 2.28 3.62
CA ARG A 39 -2.66 2.50 4.93
C ARG A 39 -3.11 1.19 5.57
N LEU A 40 -3.79 0.32 4.82
CA LEU A 40 -4.25 -0.98 5.29
C LEU A 40 -3.10 -1.91 5.67
N GLN A 41 -2.02 -1.93 4.87
CA GLN A 41 -0.81 -2.69 5.18
C GLN A 41 -0.17 -2.23 6.50
N GLN A 42 -0.12 -0.92 6.75
CA GLN A 42 0.35 -0.38 8.02
C GLN A 42 -0.52 -0.86 9.20
N GLN A 43 -1.85 -0.79 9.07
CA GLN A 43 -2.77 -1.27 10.10
C GLN A 43 -2.62 -2.77 10.35
N GLN A 44 -2.42 -3.55 9.29
CA GLN A 44 -2.16 -4.98 9.38
C GLN A 44 -0.86 -5.27 10.15
N ALA A 45 0.22 -4.53 9.88
CA ALA A 45 1.50 -4.69 10.58
C ALA A 45 1.37 -4.41 12.08
N ILE A 46 0.60 -3.38 12.45
CA ILE A 46 0.29 -3.08 13.86
C ILE A 46 -0.48 -4.24 14.50
N ALA A 47 -1.54 -4.71 13.85
CA ALA A 47 -2.36 -5.83 14.36
C ALA A 47 -1.53 -7.12 14.50
N GLN A 48 -0.65 -7.40 13.55
CA GLN A 48 0.24 -8.57 13.60
C GLN A 48 1.22 -8.49 14.78
N THR A 49 1.75 -7.30 15.07
CA THR A 49 2.61 -7.08 16.23
C THR A 49 1.86 -7.37 17.53
N ALA A 50 0.65 -6.83 17.70
CA ALA A 50 -0.19 -7.10 18.86
C ALA A 50 -0.52 -8.60 19.00
N ARG A 51 -0.89 -9.26 17.89
CA ARG A 51 -1.16 -10.71 17.86
C ARG A 51 0.05 -11.51 18.36
N ASN A 52 1.26 -11.17 17.91
CA ASN A 52 2.48 -11.86 18.33
C ASN A 52 2.75 -11.65 19.82
N ALA A 53 2.54 -10.45 20.36
CA ALA A 53 2.66 -10.18 21.79
C ALA A 53 1.68 -11.01 22.61
N TYR A 54 0.41 -11.07 22.21
CA TYR A 54 -0.60 -11.90 22.89
C TYR A 54 -0.29 -13.39 22.80
N ALA A 55 0.20 -13.87 21.66
CA ALA A 55 0.60 -15.26 21.50
C ALA A 55 1.77 -15.63 22.43
N ASN A 56 2.74 -14.73 22.62
CA ASN A 56 3.84 -14.95 23.54
C ASN A 56 3.37 -14.95 25.01
N ALA A 57 2.55 -13.96 25.39
CA ALA A 57 1.97 -13.91 26.74
C ALA A 57 1.13 -15.17 27.06
N LEU A 58 0.36 -15.68 26.08
CA LEU A 58 -0.37 -16.92 26.25
C LEU A 58 0.58 -18.11 26.51
N LYS A 59 1.66 -18.25 25.72
CA LYS A 59 2.64 -19.33 25.88
C LYS A 59 3.24 -19.36 27.29
N GLU A 60 3.47 -18.19 27.89
CA GLU A 60 4.00 -18.10 29.27
C GLU A 60 3.02 -18.61 30.33
N GLN A 61 1.72 -18.59 30.03
CA GLN A 61 0.66 -19.06 30.93
C GLN A 61 0.27 -20.52 30.69
N LEU A 62 0.73 -21.13 29.60
CA LEU A 62 0.47 -22.54 29.34
C LEU A 62 1.26 -23.42 30.33
N PRO A 63 0.71 -24.58 30.72
CA PRO A 63 1.46 -25.57 31.48
C PRO A 63 2.77 -25.89 30.76
N LYS A 64 3.89 -25.86 31.49
CA LYS A 64 5.13 -26.42 30.99
C LYS A 64 5.01 -27.93 31.14
N ASP A 65 5.14 -28.67 30.05
CA ASP A 65 5.22 -30.13 30.11
C ASP A 65 6.29 -30.51 31.14
N ALA A 66 5.93 -31.41 32.05
CA ALA A 66 6.75 -31.83 33.19
C ALA A 66 8.02 -32.60 32.80
#